data_AF-A0A7R9FTX7-F1
#
_entry.id   AF-A0A7R9FTX7-F1
#
_cell.length_a   1.000
_cell.length_b   1.000
_cell.length_c   1.000
_cell.angle_alpha   90.00
_cell.angle_beta   90.00
_cell.angle_gamma   90.00
#
_symmetry.space_group_name_H-M   'P 1'
#
loop_
_entity.id
_entity.type
_entity.pdbx_description
1 polymer ?
#
loop_
_entity_poly.entity_id
_entity_poly.type
_entity_poly.pdbx_seq_one_letter_code
_entity_poly.pdbx_strand_id
1 'polypeptide(L)'
;MLGLLVDLYPSEAGGAGPECLAHTKALFSELGSPNVSDWALQMVDATGKAPSGILTGNVWGMGNFHECLGVRAALDAEENVTELQFSGKYCLVSFDLHIEDQPSTRSGDFILNLGGLAAGAGMNNIPILIEGICLPSSCSNQDLFVSLHRDENK
;
A
#
# COMPACT_ATOMS: atom_id res chain seq x y z
N MET A 1 -2.89 7.53 -10.24
CA MET A 1 -3.65 6.85 -9.16
C MET A 1 -3.06 5.49 -8.84
N LEU A 2 -2.84 4.61 -9.84
CA LEU A 2 -2.15 3.31 -9.64
C LEU A 2 -0.72 3.42 -9.07
N GLY A 3 0.07 4.42 -9.46
CA GLY A 3 1.45 4.57 -8.94
C GLY A 3 1.52 4.72 -7.41
N LEU A 4 0.56 5.43 -6.82
CA LEU A 4 0.44 5.59 -5.37
C LEU A 4 0.09 4.29 -4.64
N LEU A 5 -0.73 3.46 -5.28
CA LEU A 5 -1.06 2.13 -4.76
C LEU A 5 0.15 1.19 -4.80
N VAL A 6 1.00 1.28 -5.81
CA VAL A 6 2.18 0.41 -5.91
C VAL A 6 3.15 0.64 -4.75
N ASP A 7 3.32 1.89 -4.31
CA ASP A 7 4.23 2.23 -3.20
C ASP A 7 3.69 1.78 -1.82
N LEU A 8 2.39 1.48 -1.71
CA LEU A 8 1.75 1.01 -0.47
C LEU A 8 1.83 -0.51 -0.29
N TYR A 9 2.22 -1.26 -1.32
CA TYR A 9 2.23 -2.73 -1.29
C TYR A 9 3.65 -3.31 -1.14
N PRO A 10 3.80 -4.45 -0.46
CA PRO A 10 5.10 -5.11 -0.30
C PRO A 10 5.78 -5.43 -1.64
N SER A 11 7.10 -5.21 -1.72
CA SER A 11 7.87 -5.40 -2.96
C SER A 11 9.16 -6.18 -2.72
N GLU A 12 9.74 -6.76 -3.77
CA GLU A 12 10.99 -7.52 -3.66
C GLU A 12 12.13 -6.63 -3.18
N ALA A 13 12.14 -5.39 -3.64
CA ALA A 13 13.07 -4.34 -3.23
C ALA A 13 12.95 -3.98 -1.74
N GLY A 14 11.82 -4.36 -1.11
CA GLY A 14 11.48 -4.21 0.29
C GLY A 14 11.60 -5.50 1.11
N GLY A 15 12.20 -6.57 0.56
CA GLY A 15 12.53 -7.77 1.34
C GLY A 15 11.36 -8.61 1.85
N ALA A 16 10.17 -8.47 1.26
CA ALA A 16 9.02 -9.29 1.60
C ALA A 16 9.22 -10.77 1.24
N GLY A 17 8.54 -11.67 1.95
CA GLY A 17 8.59 -13.12 1.73
C GLY A 17 8.01 -13.54 0.37
N PRO A 18 8.44 -14.68 -0.19
CA PRO A 18 8.13 -15.08 -1.56
C PRO A 18 6.63 -15.26 -1.83
N GLU A 19 5.86 -15.74 -0.85
CA GLU A 19 4.41 -15.91 -0.99
C GLU A 19 3.64 -14.58 -0.99
N CYS A 20 4.04 -13.64 -0.13
CA CYS A 20 3.50 -12.27 -0.13
C CYS A 20 3.79 -11.56 -1.45
N LEU A 21 5.01 -11.72 -1.97
CA LEU A 21 5.42 -11.16 -3.26
C LEU A 21 4.63 -11.77 -4.42
N ALA A 22 4.48 -13.09 -4.44
CA ALA A 22 3.71 -13.78 -5.48
C ALA A 22 2.25 -13.28 -5.53
N HIS A 23 1.58 -13.20 -4.37
CA HIS A 23 0.20 -12.71 -4.31
C HIS A 23 0.07 -11.21 -4.63
N THR A 24 1.03 -10.39 -4.19
CA THR A 24 1.05 -8.96 -4.50
C THR A 24 1.25 -8.73 -6.01
N LYS A 25 2.15 -9.49 -6.64
CA LYS A 25 2.36 -9.45 -8.10
C LYS A 25 1.12 -9.91 -8.86
N ALA A 26 0.43 -10.93 -8.37
CA ALA A 26 -0.81 -11.40 -8.96
C ALA A 26 -1.89 -10.32 -8.94
N LEU A 27 -2.07 -9.62 -7.81
CA LEU A 27 -2.97 -8.47 -7.72
C LEU A 27 -2.67 -7.41 -8.79
N PHE A 28 -1.41 -6.99 -8.95
CA PHE A 28 -1.07 -5.98 -9.95
C PHE A 28 -1.19 -6.48 -11.39
N SER A 29 -0.95 -7.77 -11.65
CA SER A 29 -1.20 -8.39 -12.95
C SER A 29 -2.68 -8.34 -13.33
N GLU A 30 -3.55 -8.61 -12.35
CA GLU A 30 -5.01 -8.60 -12.51
C GLU A 30 -5.55 -7.20 -12.75
N LEU A 31 -5.05 -6.20 -12.02
CA LEU A 31 -5.37 -4.79 -12.24
C LEU A 31 -4.91 -4.27 -13.61
N GLY A 32 -3.87 -4.87 -14.19
CA GLY A 32 -3.37 -4.56 -15.53
C GLY A 32 -4.04 -5.35 -16.65
N SER A 33 -4.89 -6.33 -16.32
CA SER A 33 -5.58 -7.18 -17.29
C SER A 33 -6.68 -6.40 -18.04
N PRO A 34 -6.95 -6.70 -19.32
CA PRO A 34 -8.12 -6.17 -20.03
C PRO A 34 -9.45 -6.58 -19.39
N ASN A 35 -9.47 -7.72 -18.69
CA ASN A 35 -10.60 -8.19 -17.90
C ASN A 35 -10.18 -8.25 -16.44
N VAL A 36 -10.28 -7.12 -15.75
CA VAL A 36 -9.92 -7.02 -14.33
C VAL A 36 -10.92 -7.82 -13.50
N SER A 37 -10.42 -8.65 -12.59
CA SER A 37 -11.24 -9.42 -11.65
C SER A 37 -11.85 -8.56 -10.55
N ASP A 38 -13.06 -8.91 -10.12
CA ASP A 38 -13.81 -8.18 -9.08
C ASP A 38 -13.05 -8.12 -7.76
N TRP A 39 -12.35 -9.20 -7.38
CA TRP A 39 -11.60 -9.24 -6.13
C TRP A 39 -10.41 -8.26 -6.13
N ALA A 40 -9.76 -8.06 -7.29
CA ALA A 40 -8.64 -7.13 -7.42
C ALA A 40 -9.13 -5.69 -7.27
N LEU A 41 -10.29 -5.38 -7.86
CA LEU A 41 -10.94 -4.07 -7.67
C LEU A 41 -11.36 -3.85 -6.22
N GLN A 42 -11.96 -4.86 -5.56
CA GLN A 42 -12.36 -4.77 -4.16
C GLN A 42 -11.17 -4.54 -3.22
N MET A 43 -10.02 -5.18 -3.45
CA MET A 43 -8.81 -4.93 -2.65
C MET A 43 -8.35 -3.47 -2.73
N VAL A 44 -8.30 -2.93 -3.95
CA VAL A 44 -7.89 -1.54 -4.18
C VAL A 44 -8.92 -0.56 -3.65
N ASP A 45 -10.21 -0.85 -3.79
CA ASP A 45 -11.25 0.05 -3.28
C ASP A 45 -11.32 0.06 -1.74
N ALA A 46 -11.11 -1.11 -1.13
CA ALA A 46 -11.04 -1.28 0.32
C ALA A 46 -9.79 -0.66 0.96
N THR A 47 -8.75 -0.41 0.15
CA THR A 47 -7.56 0.32 0.61
C THR A 47 -7.90 1.78 0.82
N GLY A 48 -7.37 2.34 1.91
CA GLY A 48 -7.41 3.74 2.27
C GLY A 48 -6.95 4.62 1.11
N LYS A 49 -7.46 5.84 1.13
CA LYS A 49 -7.03 6.89 0.22
C LYS A 49 -6.61 8.08 1.07
N ALA A 50 -5.62 8.82 0.58
CA ALA A 50 -5.12 10.02 1.24
C ALA A 50 -6.30 10.96 1.61
N PRO A 51 -6.48 11.27 2.91
CA PRO A 51 -7.57 12.11 3.34
C PRO A 51 -7.38 13.55 2.86
N SER A 52 -8.50 14.22 2.55
CA SER A 52 -8.46 15.67 2.36
C SER A 52 -8.28 16.38 3.70
N GLY A 53 -7.50 17.45 3.73
CA GLY A 53 -7.31 18.25 4.95
C GLY A 53 -6.23 17.73 5.91
N ILE A 54 -5.24 16.99 5.42
CA ILE A 54 -4.08 16.56 6.22
C ILE A 54 -3.39 17.74 6.90
N LEU A 55 -3.17 18.84 6.17
CA LEU A 55 -2.57 20.06 6.71
C LEU A 55 -3.44 20.76 7.77
N THR A 56 -4.72 20.38 7.87
CA THR A 56 -5.67 20.86 8.87
C THR A 56 -5.96 19.82 9.95
N GLY A 57 -5.21 18.71 9.99
CA GLY A 57 -5.29 17.67 11.02
C GLY A 57 -6.15 16.45 10.68
N ASN A 58 -6.66 16.31 9.46
CA ASN A 58 -7.32 15.08 9.04
C ASN A 58 -6.29 14.05 8.59
N VAL A 59 -5.91 13.17 9.51
CA VAL A 59 -4.83 12.20 9.30
C VAL A 59 -5.30 10.76 9.14
N TRP A 60 -6.60 10.52 9.02
CA TRP A 60 -7.17 9.18 9.00
C TRP A 60 -7.69 8.80 7.61
N GLY A 61 -6.99 7.90 6.92
CA GLY A 61 -7.42 7.25 5.67
C GLY A 61 -7.70 5.76 5.90
N MET A 62 -8.73 5.43 6.68
CA MET A 62 -8.95 4.07 7.18
C MET A 62 -9.36 3.03 6.12
N GLY A 63 -9.77 3.43 4.92
CA GLY A 63 -10.30 2.50 3.92
C GLY A 63 -11.56 1.75 4.40
N ASN A 64 -11.85 0.59 3.81
CA ASN A 64 -13.01 -0.24 4.14
C ASN A 64 -12.59 -1.59 4.74
N PHE A 65 -12.59 -1.65 6.08
CA PHE A 65 -12.22 -2.85 6.84
C PHE A 65 -13.00 -4.10 6.44
N HIS A 66 -14.33 -3.98 6.37
CA HIS A 66 -15.21 -5.15 6.14
C HIS A 66 -15.08 -5.66 4.71
N GLU A 67 -14.97 -4.75 3.74
CA GLU A 67 -14.76 -5.13 2.34
C GLU A 67 -13.43 -5.84 2.17
N CYS A 68 -12.35 -5.33 2.79
CA CYS A 68 -11.06 -6.00 2.74
C CYS A 68 -11.11 -7.44 3.27
N LEU A 69 -11.74 -7.67 4.43
CA LEU A 69 -11.90 -9.02 4.97
C LEU A 69 -12.82 -9.92 4.13
N GLY A 70 -13.70 -9.32 3.33
CA GLY A 70 -14.58 -10.01 2.39
C GLY A 70 -13.88 -10.49 1.11
N VAL A 71 -12.73 -9.92 0.77
CA VAL A 71 -11.98 -10.28 -0.45
C VAL A 71 -11.57 -11.75 -0.43
N ARG A 72 -11.87 -12.43 -1.54
CA ARG A 72 -11.38 -13.78 -1.86
C ARG A 72 -10.79 -13.76 -3.26
N ALA A 73 -9.46 -13.87 -3.35
CA ALA A 73 -8.77 -13.93 -4.62
C ALA A 73 -8.80 -15.35 -5.16
N ALA A 74 -9.35 -15.49 -6.37
CA ALA A 74 -9.21 -16.68 -7.18
C ALA A 74 -8.21 -16.32 -8.29
N LEU A 75 -7.02 -16.90 -8.22
CA LEU A 75 -6.05 -16.79 -9.28
C LEU A 75 -6.34 -17.92 -10.26
N ASP A 76 -6.78 -17.57 -11.47
CA ASP A 76 -7.05 -18.53 -12.53
C ASP A 76 -5.75 -19.26 -12.85
N ALA A 77 -5.63 -20.48 -12.35
CA ALA A 77 -4.62 -21.41 -12.81
C ALA A 77 -5.21 -22.21 -13.96
N GLU A 78 -4.47 -22.28 -15.07
CA GLU A 78 -4.64 -23.38 -16.02
C GLU A 78 -4.68 -24.71 -15.25
N GLU A 79 -5.59 -25.59 -15.67
CA GLU A 79 -6.09 -26.77 -14.96
C GLU A 79 -5.14 -27.40 -13.94
N ASN A 80 -5.61 -27.48 -12.68
CA ASN A 80 -5.03 -28.20 -11.54
C ASN A 80 -3.95 -27.51 -10.69
N VAL A 81 -4.04 -26.20 -10.46
CA VAL A 81 -3.29 -25.57 -9.35
C VAL A 81 -4.24 -24.88 -8.37
N THR A 82 -4.43 -25.51 -7.20
CA THR A 82 -5.12 -24.97 -6.03
C THR A 82 -4.27 -24.02 -5.19
N GLU A 83 -3.06 -23.67 -5.63
CA GLU A 83 -2.01 -23.10 -4.75
C GLU A 83 -2.01 -21.58 -4.60
N LEU A 84 -2.78 -20.83 -5.38
CA LEU A 84 -2.72 -19.37 -5.35
C LEU A 84 -4.10 -18.77 -5.03
N GLN A 85 -4.74 -19.26 -3.98
CA GLN A 85 -5.92 -18.62 -3.40
C GLN A 85 -5.52 -17.89 -2.13
N PHE A 86 -5.89 -16.62 -2.02
CA PHE A 86 -5.68 -15.83 -0.81
C PHE A 86 -6.91 -15.02 -0.44
N SER A 87 -6.94 -14.53 0.79
CA SER A 87 -7.99 -13.63 1.28
C SER A 87 -7.42 -12.25 1.57
N GLY A 88 -8.27 -11.23 1.65
CA GLY A 88 -7.83 -9.92 2.09
C GLY A 88 -7.50 -9.90 3.58
N LYS A 89 -6.42 -9.21 3.93
CA LYS A 89 -5.97 -8.92 5.29
C LYS A 89 -5.87 -7.41 5.44
N TYR A 90 -6.66 -6.87 6.36
CA TYR A 90 -6.63 -5.45 6.67
C TYR A 90 -5.49 -5.12 7.63
N CYS A 91 -4.68 -4.14 7.27
CA CYS A 91 -3.57 -3.63 8.07
C CYS A 91 -3.70 -2.13 8.27
N LEU A 92 -3.41 -1.64 9.47
CA LEU A 92 -3.23 -0.21 9.73
C LEU A 92 -1.74 0.12 9.67
N VAL A 93 -1.40 1.12 8.88
CA VAL A 93 -0.04 1.61 8.70
C VAL A 93 0.02 3.07 9.12
N SER A 94 1.11 3.42 9.79
CA SER A 94 1.42 4.78 10.23
C SER A 94 2.59 5.27 9.40
N PHE A 95 2.40 6.36 8.65
CA PHE A 95 3.45 7.03 7.90
C PHE A 95 3.86 8.29 8.62
N ASP A 96 5.13 8.35 9.01
CA ASP A 96 5.71 9.58 9.49
C ASP A 96 6.07 10.43 8.27
N LEU A 97 5.52 11.64 8.15
CA LEU A 97 5.85 12.57 7.07
C LEU A 97 7.23 13.20 7.31
N HIS A 98 8.31 12.41 7.28
CA HIS A 98 9.66 12.91 7.48
C HIS A 98 10.04 13.89 6.38
N ILE A 99 10.61 15.02 6.80
CA ILE A 99 11.19 16.01 5.90
C ILE A 99 12.62 15.53 5.62
N GLU A 100 12.79 14.74 4.58
CA GLU A 100 14.13 14.41 4.08
C GLU A 100 14.73 15.68 3.44
N ASP A 101 15.94 16.08 3.86
CA ASP A 101 16.68 17.22 3.27
C ASP A 101 17.16 16.92 1.83
N GLN A 102 16.90 15.69 1.35
CA GLN A 102 17.26 15.20 0.02
C GLN A 102 16.01 15.12 -0.87
N PRO A 103 16.08 15.66 -2.10
CA PRO A 103 15.00 15.48 -3.06
C PRO A 103 14.92 13.99 -3.43
N SER A 104 13.85 13.32 -3.00
CA SER A 104 13.55 11.96 -3.46
C SER A 104 13.41 11.99 -4.99
N THR A 105 14.31 11.32 -5.69
CA THR A 105 14.30 11.18 -7.15
C THR A 105 13.16 10.30 -7.66
N ARG A 106 12.36 9.72 -6.76
CA ARG A 106 11.24 8.83 -7.08
C ARG A 106 9.96 9.62 -7.31
N SER A 107 9.60 9.77 -8.59
CA SER A 107 8.32 10.32 -9.05
C SER A 107 7.16 9.42 -8.57
N GLY A 108 6.56 9.72 -7.41
CA GLY A 108 5.43 8.92 -6.91
C GLY A 108 5.18 9.01 -5.40
N ASP A 109 6.19 9.39 -4.63
CA ASP A 109 6.09 9.42 -3.17
C ASP A 109 5.26 10.61 -2.68
N PHE A 110 3.97 10.38 -2.42
CA PHE A 110 3.05 11.40 -1.91
C PHE A 110 3.41 11.86 -0.49
N ILE A 111 3.94 10.96 0.34
CA ILE A 111 4.31 11.22 1.73
C ILE A 111 5.47 12.22 1.77
N LEU A 112 6.52 11.99 0.97
CA LEU A 112 7.66 12.90 0.86
C LEU A 112 7.27 14.26 0.25
N ASN A 113 6.42 14.27 -0.78
CA ASN A 113 5.93 15.53 -1.36
C ASN A 113 5.13 16.35 -0.34
N LEU A 114 4.29 15.70 0.47
CA LEU A 114 3.49 16.38 1.48
C LEU A 114 4.33 16.88 2.66
N GLY A 115 5.36 16.12 3.07
CA GLY A 115 6.35 16.55 4.05
C GLY A 115 7.09 17.82 3.61
N GLY A 116 7.56 17.87 2.36
CA GLY A 116 8.21 19.06 1.78
C GLY A 116 7.30 20.30 1.70
N LEU A 117 6.01 20.11 1.36
CA LEU A 117 5.03 21.20 1.35
C LEU A 117 4.74 21.73 2.76
N ALA A 118 4.60 20.84 3.75
CA ALA A 118 4.42 21.22 5.14
C ALA A 118 5.64 21.99 5.69
N ALA A 119 6.86 21.57 5.30
CA ALA A 119 8.11 22.28 5.59
C ALA A 119 8.07 23.72 5.06
N GLY A 120 7.74 23.89 3.78
CA GLY A 120 7.64 25.19 3.12
C GLY A 120 6.57 26.11 3.72
N ALA A 121 5.54 25.52 4.34
CA ALA A 121 4.47 26.24 5.05
C ALA A 121 4.80 26.54 6.53
N GLY A 122 5.98 26.13 7.04
CA GLY A 122 6.40 26.38 8.43
C GLY A 122 5.68 25.50 9.47
N MET A 123 5.18 24.33 9.06
CA MET A 123 4.53 23.37 9.96
C MET A 123 5.57 22.46 10.62
N ASN A 124 5.91 22.75 11.89
CA ASN A 124 6.93 22.01 12.64
C ASN A 124 6.41 20.72 13.30
N ASN A 125 5.08 20.58 13.41
CA ASN A 125 4.43 19.35 13.84
C ASN A 125 4.06 18.54 12.61
N ILE A 126 4.85 17.51 12.35
CA ILE A 126 4.67 16.61 11.23
C ILE A 126 3.44 15.73 11.52
N PRO A 127 2.36 15.81 10.72
CA PRO A 127 1.21 14.94 10.94
C PRO A 127 1.58 13.50 10.58
N ILE A 128 1.31 12.58 11.50
CA ILE A 128 1.37 11.14 11.22
C ILE A 128 0.15 10.79 10.38
N LEU A 129 0.32 10.25 9.18
CA LEU A 129 -0.80 9.73 8.39
C LEU A 129 -1.08 8.28 8.80
N ILE A 130 -2.32 7.97 9.14
CA ILE A 130 -2.76 6.61 9.45
C ILE A 130 -3.66 6.11 8.32
N GLU A 131 -3.18 5.06 7.66
CA GLU A 131 -3.83 4.48 6.48
C GLU A 131 -4.22 3.03 6.73
N GLY A 132 -5.43 2.65 6.32
CA GLY A 132 -5.83 1.25 6.23
C GLY A 132 -5.45 0.67 4.87
N ILE A 133 -4.69 -0.42 4.82
CA ILE A 133 -4.27 -1.06 3.57
C ILE A 133 -4.85 -2.47 3.52
N CYS A 134 -5.41 -2.84 2.37
CA CYS A 134 -5.86 -4.21 2.14
C CYS A 134 -4.78 -5.03 1.44
N LEU A 135 -4.29 -6.09 2.07
CA LEU A 135 -3.17 -6.89 1.56
C LEU A 135 -3.58 -8.34 1.34
N PRO A 136 -2.82 -9.10 0.56
CA PRO A 136 -2.94 -10.55 0.57
C PRO A 136 -2.74 -11.13 1.97
N SER A 137 -3.50 -12.16 2.33
CA SER A 137 -3.39 -12.82 3.63
C SER A 137 -2.05 -13.52 3.86
N SER A 138 -1.28 -13.77 2.80
CA SER A 138 0.09 -14.28 2.89
C SER A 138 1.10 -13.24 3.39
N CYS A 139 0.75 -11.95 3.38
CA CYS A 139 1.63 -10.89 3.84
C CYS A 139 1.60 -10.74 5.36
N SER A 140 2.78 -10.78 5.97
CA SER A 140 3.01 -10.57 7.40
C SER A 140 3.25 -9.09 7.72
N ASN A 141 3.24 -8.77 9.02
CA ASN A 141 3.57 -7.40 9.46
C ASN A 141 5.05 -7.09 9.20
N GLN A 142 5.91 -8.12 9.19
CA GLN A 142 7.32 -8.01 8.85
C GLN A 142 7.50 -7.65 7.37
N ASP A 143 6.75 -8.29 6.46
CA ASP A 143 6.82 -7.99 5.01
C ASP A 143 6.47 -6.52 4.72
N LEU A 144 5.50 -5.98 5.45
CA LEU A 144 5.15 -4.57 5.41
C LEU A 144 6.23 -3.68 5.99
N PHE A 145 6.74 -4.01 7.19
CA PHE A 145 7.71 -3.19 7.87
C PHE A 145 8.99 -3.02 7.03
N VAL A 146 9.52 -4.11 6.47
CA VAL A 146 10.74 -4.07 5.65
C VAL A 146 10.49 -3.35 4.31
N SER A 147 9.27 -3.42 3.76
CA SER A 147 8.93 -2.73 2.51
C SER A 147 8.74 -1.22 2.68
N LEU A 148 8.21 -0.78 3.82
CA LEU A 148 7.86 0.62 4.08
C LEU A 148 8.98 1.39 4.79
N HIS A 149 9.80 0.73 5.61
CA HIS A 149 10.91 1.34 6.34
C HIS A 149 12.25 1.09 5.65
N ARG A 150 12.27 1.08 4.32
CA ARG A 150 13.54 0.98 3.60
C ARG A 150 14.27 2.32 3.72
N ASP A 151 15.06 2.45 4.79
CA ASP A 151 16.16 3.40 4.84
C ASP A 151 17.04 3.13 3.62
N GLU A 152 17.15 4.11 2.71
CA GLU A 152 18.08 4.04 1.58
C GLU A 152 19.53 4.21 2.06
N ASN A 153 19.98 3.35 2.98
CA ASN A 153 21.40 3.13 3.24
C ASN A 153 21.95 2.16 2.18
N LYS A 154 21.92 2.61 0.91
CA LYS A 154 22.83 2.15 -0.14
C LYS A 154 22.99 3.19 -1.25
#